data_AF-A0A0F8ZHX5-F1
#
_entry.id   AF-A0A0F8ZHX5-F1
#
_cell.length_a   1.000
_cell.length_b   1.000
_cell.length_c   1.000
_cell.angle_alpha   90.00
_cell.angle_beta   90.00
_cell.angle_gamma   90.00
#
_symmetry.space_group_name_H-M   'P 1'
#
loop_
_entity.id
_entity.type
_entity.pdbx_description
1 polymer ?
#
loop_
_entity_poly.entity_id
_entity_poly.type
_entity_poly.pdbx_seq_one_letter_code
_entity_poly.pdbx_strand_id
1 'polypeptide(L)'
;INTFVGITAALKTANIPLAIAIGTMGAVQTALIAATPLPALAEGGRLEKGQIGIVGEEGPELFAPDTGGTIIPMREGAGLAGLRPIYLTIAPSYQISAIDEIGVDEFMRNRGLPAMVEAIKIGIMKAELQEALRIK
;
A
#
# COMPACT_ATOMS: atom_id res chain seq x y z
N ILE A 1 -17.28 -26.47 15.47
CA ILE A 1 -17.78 -27.82 15.11
C ILE A 1 -18.15 -27.78 13.63
N ASN A 2 -17.63 -28.69 12.82
CA ASN A 2 -18.01 -28.79 11.39
C ASN A 2 -19.17 -29.80 11.22
N THR A 3 -19.86 -29.73 10.09
CA THR A 3 -21.04 -30.58 9.79
C THR A 3 -20.75 -32.07 9.96
N PHE A 4 -19.55 -32.52 9.58
CA PHE A 4 -19.10 -33.90 9.74
C PHE A 4 -19.10 -34.34 11.20
N VAL A 5 -18.49 -33.55 12.10
CA VAL A 5 -18.47 -33.85 13.54
C VAL A 5 -19.89 -33.89 14.13
N GLY A 6 -20.79 -33.01 13.67
CA GLY A 6 -22.19 -33.01 14.09
C GLY A 6 -22.96 -34.26 13.65
N ILE A 7 -22.81 -34.68 12.39
CA ILE A 7 -23.42 -35.90 11.85
C ILE A 7 -22.88 -37.12 12.61
N THR A 8 -21.55 -37.23 12.76
CA THR A 8 -20.93 -38.37 13.46
C THR A 8 -21.37 -38.44 14.93
N ALA A 9 -21.51 -37.31 15.61
CA ALA A 9 -22.02 -37.28 16.98
C ALA A 9 -23.48 -37.75 17.07
N ALA A 10 -24.35 -37.29 16.16
CA ALA A 10 -25.74 -37.72 16.12
C ALA A 10 -25.88 -39.23 15.81
N LEU A 11 -25.08 -39.74 14.87
CA LEU A 11 -25.05 -41.16 14.52
C LEU A 11 -24.53 -42.04 15.67
N LYS A 12 -23.52 -41.58 16.44
CA LYS A 12 -23.02 -42.30 17.63
C LYS A 12 -24.08 -42.49 18.71
N THR A 13 -25.07 -41.59 18.77
CA THR A 13 -26.22 -41.68 19.68
C THR A 13 -27.43 -42.37 19.06
N ALA A 14 -27.29 -42.98 17.88
CA ALA A 14 -28.37 -43.58 17.09
C ALA A 14 -29.55 -42.62 16.77
N ASN A 15 -29.33 -41.30 16.86
CA ASN A 15 -30.34 -40.30 16.57
C ASN A 15 -30.35 -39.95 15.07
N ILE A 16 -30.91 -40.86 14.28
CA ILE A 16 -31.01 -40.74 12.82
C ILE A 16 -31.74 -39.45 12.38
N PRO A 17 -32.88 -39.05 12.99
CA PRO A 17 -33.55 -37.81 12.61
C PRO A 17 -32.65 -36.58 12.75
N LEU A 18 -31.88 -36.51 13.85
CA LEU A 18 -30.96 -35.40 14.08
C LEU A 18 -29.78 -35.41 13.08
N ALA A 19 -29.25 -36.58 12.75
CA ALA A 19 -28.18 -36.70 11.75
C ALA A 19 -28.62 -36.22 10.37
N ILE A 20 -29.85 -36.55 9.95
CA ILE A 20 -30.44 -36.07 8.69
C ILE A 20 -30.59 -34.55 8.74
N ALA A 21 -31.14 -33.99 9.83
CA ALA A 21 -31.31 -32.54 9.97
C ALA A 21 -29.97 -31.78 9.90
N ILE A 22 -28.92 -32.28 10.56
CA ILE A 22 -27.58 -31.65 10.51
C ILE A 22 -27.00 -31.76 9.09
N GLY A 23 -27.14 -32.92 8.44
CA GLY A 23 -26.67 -33.13 7.08
C GLY A 23 -27.34 -32.23 6.06
N THR A 24 -28.66 -32.09 6.11
CA THR A 24 -29.41 -31.20 5.21
C THR A 24 -29.07 -29.74 5.46
N MET A 25 -28.98 -29.29 6.71
CA MET A 25 -28.59 -27.91 7.02
C MET A 25 -27.17 -27.59 6.55
N GLY A 26 -26.21 -28.49 6.75
CA GLY A 26 -24.84 -28.29 6.27
C GLY A 26 -24.72 -28.30 4.75
N ALA A 27 -25.52 -29.14 4.07
CA ALA A 27 -25.59 -29.14 2.61
C ALA A 27 -26.18 -27.83 2.07
N VAL A 28 -27.24 -27.30 2.69
CA VAL A 28 -27.85 -26.02 2.33
C VAL A 28 -26.86 -24.86 2.52
N GLN A 29 -26.13 -24.81 3.64
CA GLN A 29 -25.12 -23.77 3.87
C GLN A 29 -24.01 -23.82 2.82
N THR A 30 -23.52 -25.01 2.48
CA THR A 30 -22.50 -25.18 1.43
C THR A 30 -23.02 -24.74 0.07
N ALA A 31 -24.27 -25.08 -0.27
CA ALA A 31 -24.89 -24.68 -1.52
C ALA A 31 -25.07 -23.15 -1.61
N LEU A 32 -25.46 -22.49 -0.51
CA LEU A 32 -25.59 -21.04 -0.46
C LEU A 32 -24.24 -20.32 -0.63
N ILE A 33 -23.17 -20.84 -0.02
CA ILE A 33 -21.82 -20.29 -0.19
C ILE A 33 -21.34 -20.47 -1.63
N ALA A 34 -21.51 -21.66 -2.21
CA ALA A 34 -21.14 -21.92 -3.60
C ALA A 34 -21.96 -21.10 -4.61
N ALA A 35 -23.21 -20.78 -4.27
CA ALA A 35 -24.08 -19.94 -5.07
C ALA A 35 -23.86 -18.44 -4.87
N THR A 36 -23.05 -18.03 -3.88
CA THR A 36 -22.73 -16.62 -3.67
C THR A 36 -21.63 -16.23 -4.65
N PRO A 37 -21.93 -15.42 -5.70
CA PRO A 37 -20.92 -15.02 -6.65
C PRO A 37 -19.86 -14.15 -5.96
N LEU A 38 -18.58 -14.49 -6.15
CA LEU A 38 -17.49 -13.62 -5.74
C LEU A 38 -17.52 -12.35 -6.61
N PRO A 39 -17.26 -11.17 -6.02
CA PRO A 39 -17.18 -9.93 -6.79
C PRO A 39 -16.05 -10.03 -7.83
N ALA A 40 -16.37 -9.78 -9.09
CA ALA A 40 -15.40 -9.66 -10.17
C ALA A 40 -14.91 -8.20 -10.26
N LEU A 41 -13.60 -8.02 -10.11
CA LEU A 41 -12.92 -6.73 -9.94
C LEU A 41 -11.80 -6.56 -10.97
N ALA A 42 -11.93 -7.19 -12.14
CA ALA A 42 -11.00 -7.00 -13.26
C ALA A 42 -10.90 -5.53 -13.69
N GLU A 43 -12.01 -4.79 -13.62
CA GLU A 43 -12.08 -3.35 -13.92
C GLU A 43 -11.74 -2.47 -12.70
N GLY A 44 -11.28 -3.08 -11.60
CA GLY A 44 -11.07 -2.42 -10.32
C GLY A 44 -12.31 -2.42 -9.41
N GLY A 45 -12.20 -1.71 -8.30
CA GLY A 45 -13.27 -1.57 -7.31
C GLY A 45 -12.78 -1.80 -5.88
N ARG A 46 -13.66 -1.57 -4.91
CA ARG A 46 -13.31 -1.63 -3.48
C ARG A 46 -13.60 -3.01 -2.90
N LEU A 47 -12.68 -3.50 -2.09
CA LEU A 47 -12.84 -4.68 -1.24
C LEU A 47 -12.66 -4.30 0.22
N GLU A 48 -13.53 -4.81 1.07
CA GLU A 48 -13.37 -4.69 2.51
C GLU A 48 -12.42 -5.79 3.04
N LYS A 49 -11.90 -5.59 4.25
CA LYS A 49 -11.03 -6.57 4.90
C LYS A 49 -11.68 -7.95 4.95
N GLY A 50 -10.96 -8.99 4.52
CA GLY A 50 -11.43 -10.38 4.52
C GLY A 50 -12.44 -10.71 3.42
N GLN A 51 -12.82 -9.74 2.58
CA GLN A 51 -13.70 -9.99 1.44
C GLN A 51 -12.89 -10.52 0.27
N ILE A 52 -13.12 -11.78 -0.10
CA ILE A 52 -12.45 -12.39 -1.26
C ILE A 52 -13.13 -11.91 -2.54
N GLY A 53 -12.34 -11.49 -3.53
CA GLY A 53 -12.81 -11.12 -4.85
C GLY A 53 -11.94 -11.73 -5.94
N ILE A 54 -12.45 -11.74 -7.17
CA ILE A 54 -11.69 -12.14 -8.36
C ILE A 54 -11.09 -10.88 -8.98
N VAL A 55 -9.77 -10.85 -9.20
CA VAL A 55 -9.02 -9.74 -9.82
C VAL A 55 -8.25 -10.26 -11.04
N GLY A 56 -7.95 -9.41 -12.02
CA GLY A 56 -7.06 -9.75 -13.16
C GLY A 56 -7.73 -9.74 -14.55
N GLU A 57 -7.02 -9.19 -15.54
CA GLU A 57 -7.45 -9.10 -16.95
C GLU A 57 -6.86 -10.25 -17.82
N GLU A 58 -5.75 -10.87 -17.40
CA GLU A 58 -5.14 -12.04 -18.08
C GLU A 58 -5.66 -13.41 -17.59
N GLY A 59 -6.56 -13.39 -16.61
CA GLY A 59 -7.17 -14.57 -16.03
C GLY A 59 -7.76 -14.29 -14.64
N PRO A 60 -8.68 -15.13 -14.14
CA PRO A 60 -9.27 -14.95 -12.82
C PRO A 60 -8.25 -15.27 -11.71
N GLU A 61 -7.73 -14.26 -11.03
CA GLU A 61 -6.95 -14.43 -9.79
C GLU A 61 -7.84 -14.18 -8.58
N LEU A 62 -7.63 -14.89 -7.47
CA LEU A 62 -8.35 -14.62 -6.22
C LEU A 62 -7.53 -13.68 -5.36
N PHE A 63 -8.18 -12.64 -4.83
CA PHE A 63 -7.59 -11.69 -3.92
C PHE A 63 -8.36 -11.66 -2.60
N ALA A 64 -7.63 -11.84 -1.50
CA ALA A 64 -8.16 -11.82 -0.14
C ALA A 64 -7.36 -10.80 0.70
N PRO A 65 -7.85 -9.56 0.86
CA PRO A 65 -7.12 -8.52 1.55
C PRO A 65 -7.17 -8.67 3.07
N ASP A 66 -6.01 -8.56 3.73
CA ASP A 66 -5.90 -8.46 5.19
C ASP A 66 -6.28 -7.07 5.74
N THR A 67 -6.37 -6.07 4.87
CA THR A 67 -6.84 -4.70 5.13
C THR A 67 -7.65 -4.22 3.93
N GLY A 68 -8.81 -3.60 4.16
CA GLY A 68 -9.66 -3.11 3.07
C GLY A 68 -8.93 -2.12 2.15
N GLY A 69 -9.25 -2.15 0.87
CA GLY A 69 -8.55 -1.38 -0.16
C GLY A 69 -9.28 -1.34 -1.49
N THR A 70 -8.70 -0.62 -2.45
CA THR A 70 -9.25 -0.48 -3.80
C THR A 70 -8.31 -1.14 -4.80
N ILE A 71 -8.84 -2.05 -5.61
CA ILE A 71 -8.17 -2.61 -6.77
C ILE A 71 -8.21 -1.56 -7.88
N ILE A 72 -7.04 -1.25 -8.43
CA ILE A 72 -6.86 -0.31 -9.54
C ILE A 72 -6.31 -1.10 -10.73
N PRO A 73 -7.04 -1.17 -11.86
CA PRO A 73 -6.56 -1.89 -13.03
C PRO A 73 -5.37 -1.16 -13.65
N MET A 74 -4.33 -1.92 -14.01
CA MET A 74 -3.16 -1.38 -14.69
C MET A 74 -3.37 -1.41 -16.20
N ARG A 75 -4.13 -0.45 -16.72
CA ARG A 75 -4.19 -0.15 -18.17
C ARG A 75 -3.19 0.95 -18.48
N GLU A 76 -2.58 0.93 -19.67
CA GLU A 76 -1.71 2.02 -20.16
C GLU A 76 -2.45 3.36 -20.01
N GLY A 77 -2.08 4.14 -18.98
CA GLY A 77 -2.62 5.48 -18.71
C GLY A 77 -3.68 5.63 -17.60
N ALA A 78 -4.19 4.55 -16.98
CA ALA A 78 -5.30 4.66 -16.01
C ALA A 78 -4.89 4.54 -14.51
N GLY A 79 -3.70 4.01 -14.22
CA GLY A 79 -3.36 3.45 -12.89
C GLY A 79 -3.22 4.44 -11.71
N LEU A 80 -3.26 5.75 -11.93
CA LEU A 80 -2.99 6.74 -10.86
C LEU A 80 -3.86 8.01 -10.92
N ALA A 81 -4.72 8.17 -11.93
CA ALA A 81 -5.42 9.43 -12.19
C ALA A 81 -6.48 9.81 -11.13
N GLY A 82 -6.93 8.85 -10.31
CA GLY A 82 -7.94 9.05 -9.26
C GLY A 82 -7.42 8.99 -7.82
N LEU A 83 -6.15 8.62 -7.62
CA LEU A 83 -5.52 8.72 -6.31
C LEU A 83 -5.04 10.16 -6.15
N ARG A 84 -5.48 10.85 -5.10
CA ARG A 84 -4.76 12.05 -4.63
C ARG A 84 -3.54 11.50 -3.89
N PRO A 85 -2.33 11.44 -4.47
CA PRO A 85 -1.17 11.05 -3.69
C PRO A 85 -1.07 12.04 -2.53
N ILE A 86 -1.20 11.53 -1.30
CA ILE A 86 -0.65 12.25 -0.16
C ILE A 86 0.85 12.16 -0.38
N TYR A 87 1.46 13.25 -0.84
CA TYR A 87 2.89 13.41 -0.80
C TYR A 87 3.28 13.42 0.67
N LEU A 88 3.68 12.27 1.21
CA LEU A 88 4.43 12.25 2.46
C LEU A 88 5.78 12.89 2.13
N THR A 89 5.92 14.18 2.36
CA THR A 89 7.23 14.82 2.43
C THR A 89 7.91 14.29 3.69
N ILE A 90 8.52 13.11 3.59
CA ILE A 90 9.64 12.77 4.44
C ILE A 90 10.73 13.76 4.08
N ALA A 91 10.92 14.81 4.88
CA ALA A 91 12.15 15.58 4.82
C ALA A 91 13.26 14.60 5.22
N PRO A 92 14.15 14.17 4.30
CA PRO A 92 15.30 13.39 4.71
C PRO A 92 16.15 14.32 5.58
N SER A 93 16.27 14.03 6.87
CA SER A 93 17.28 14.63 7.73
C SER A 93 18.66 14.13 7.25
N TYR A 94 19.19 14.74 6.19
CA TYR A 94 20.55 14.50 5.72
C TYR A 94 21.51 15.17 6.71
N GLN A 95 22.07 14.41 7.65
CA GLN A 95 23.26 14.85 8.37
C GLN A 95 24.46 14.70 7.43
N ILE A 96 24.79 15.78 6.71
CA ILE A 96 25.98 15.82 5.87
C ILE A 96 27.16 16.15 6.80
N SER A 97 27.94 15.13 7.18
CA SER A 97 29.29 15.33 7.73
C SER A 97 30.26 15.41 6.56
N ALA A 98 30.44 16.61 6.02
CA ALA A 98 31.59 16.88 5.16
C ALA A 98 32.74 17.35 6.06
N ILE A 99 33.84 16.60 6.04
CA ILE A 99 35.01 16.85 6.90
C ILE A 99 36.03 17.76 6.17
N ASP A 100 35.71 18.21 4.93
CA ASP A 100 36.56 19.06 4.08
C ASP A 100 35.71 19.88 3.08
N GLU A 101 36.16 21.10 2.76
CA GLU A 101 35.53 22.10 1.91
C GLU A 101 35.35 21.62 0.46
N ILE A 102 36.30 20.83 -0.05
CA ILE A 102 36.24 20.24 -1.40
C ILE A 102 35.04 19.27 -1.52
N GLY A 103 34.76 18.51 -0.45
CA GLY A 103 33.66 17.53 -0.42
C GLY A 103 32.27 18.16 -0.39
N VAL A 104 32.11 19.35 0.21
CA VAL A 104 30.85 20.10 0.18
C VAL A 104 30.56 20.61 -1.23
N ASP A 105 31.56 21.21 -1.88
CA ASP A 105 31.41 21.78 -3.22
C ASP A 105 31.05 20.70 -4.26
N GLU A 106 31.66 19.52 -4.18
CA GLU A 106 31.36 18.40 -5.08
C GLU A 106 29.98 17.78 -4.80
N PHE A 107 29.63 17.57 -3.53
CA PHE A 107 28.32 17.06 -3.13
C PHE A 107 27.18 17.98 -3.59
N MET A 108 27.36 19.30 -3.47
CA MET A 108 26.33 20.28 -3.83
C MET A 108 26.21 20.49 -5.35
N ARG A 109 27.32 20.38 -6.10
CA ARG A 109 27.29 20.38 -7.57
C ARG A 109 26.52 19.19 -8.13
N ASN A 110 26.76 17.99 -7.62
CA ASN A 110 26.10 16.77 -8.10
C ASN A 110 24.59 16.74 -7.78
N ARG A 111 24.14 17.52 -6.79
CA ARG A 111 22.73 17.71 -6.42
C ARG A 111 22.04 18.86 -7.16
N GLY A 112 22.73 19.54 -8.09
CA GLY A 112 22.13 20.58 -8.92
C GLY A 112 21.79 21.87 -8.16
N LEU A 113 22.54 22.23 -7.10
CA LEU A 113 22.36 23.45 -6.32
C LEU A 113 23.43 24.55 -6.56
N PRO A 114 23.95 24.77 -7.80
CA PRO A 114 25.06 25.70 -8.02
C PRO A 114 24.70 27.16 -7.71
N ALA A 115 23.45 27.56 -7.95
CA ALA A 115 22.97 28.92 -7.68
C ALA A 115 23.00 29.28 -6.18
N MET A 116 22.80 28.29 -5.30
CA MET A 116 22.84 28.49 -3.86
C MET A 116 24.27 28.74 -3.37
N VAL A 117 25.25 28.01 -3.93
CA VAL A 117 26.68 28.21 -3.60
C VAL A 117 27.14 29.59 -4.03
N GLU A 118 26.75 30.04 -5.23
CA GLU A 118 27.11 31.37 -5.72
C GLU A 118 26.48 32.49 -4.88
N ALA A 119 25.22 32.34 -4.49
CA ALA A 119 24.55 33.29 -3.61
C ALA A 119 25.22 33.38 -2.23
N ILE A 120 25.66 32.25 -1.66
CA ILE A 120 26.39 32.21 -0.39
C ILE A 120 27.76 32.88 -0.54
N LYS A 121 28.51 32.57 -1.60
CA LYS A 121 29.83 33.19 -1.87
C LYS A 121 29.71 34.72 -2.02
N ILE A 122 28.71 35.20 -2.76
CA ILE A 122 28.43 36.64 -2.90
C ILE A 122 28.05 37.25 -1.56
N GLY A 123 27.24 36.56 -0.75
CA GLY A 123 26.84 37.01 0.58
C GLY A 123 28.02 37.17 1.53
N ILE A 124 28.89 36.16 1.60
CA ILE A 124 30.11 36.18 2.43
C ILE A 124 31.06 37.28 1.95
N MET A 125 31.32 37.38 0.65
CA MET A 125 32.22 38.39 0.09
C MET A 125 31.71 39.83 0.31
N LYS A 126 30.38 40.03 0.30
CA LYS A 126 29.78 41.31 0.68
C LYS A 126 29.93 41.59 2.18
N ALA A 127 29.77 40.58 3.04
CA ALA A 127 29.96 40.75 4.47
C ALA A 127 31.42 41.14 4.79
N GLU A 128 32.40 40.47 4.19
CA GLU A 128 33.83 40.78 4.37
C GLU A 128 34.19 42.17 3.83
N LEU A 129 33.63 42.58 2.69
CA LEU A 129 33.84 43.93 2.14
C LEU A 129 33.24 45.01 3.04
N GLN A 130 32.07 44.76 3.62
CA GLN A 130 31.43 45.67 4.58
C GLN A 130 32.24 45.78 5.87
N GLU A 131 32.85 44.69 6.34
CA GLU A 131 33.71 44.67 7.51
C GLU A 131 35.04 45.41 7.25
N ALA A 132 35.66 45.21 6.08
CA ALA A 132 36.86 45.93 5.66
C ALA A 132 36.63 47.45 5.47
N LEU A 133 35.43 47.86 5.05
CA LEU A 133 35.01 49.26 4.96
C LEU A 133 34.69 49.88 6.33
N ARG A 134 34.39 49.07 7.35
CA ARG A 134 34.05 49.54 8.70
C ARG A 134 35.26 49.80 9.59
N ILE A 135 36.44 49.31 9.20
CA ILE A 135 37.72 49.44 9.92
C ILE A 135 38.62 50.55 9.31
N LYS A 136 38.11 51.31 8.33
CA LYS A 136 38.66 52.59 7.85
C LYS A 136 37.75 53.74 8.24
#